data_AF-A0A7W1IJT0-F1
#
_entry.id   AF-A0A7W1IJT0-F1
#
_cell.length_a   1.000
_cell.length_b   1.000
_cell.length_c   1.000
_cell.angle_alpha   90.00
_cell.angle_beta   90.00
_cell.angle_gamma   90.00
#
_symmetry.space_group_name_H-M   'P 1'
#
loop_
_entity.id
_entity.type
_entity.pdbx_description
1 polymer ?
#
loop_
_entity_poly.entity_id
_entity_poly.type
_entity_poly.pdbx_seq_one_letter_code
_entity_poly.pdbx_strand_id
1 'polypeptide(L)' 'MNGIVQESDRYGVFGGKYVPETLVPALAELEAGYADAQADPAFAAELSELLENYVGRPSPLSEAPRLSER' A
#
# COMPACT_ATOMS: atom_id res chain seq x y z
N MET A 1 0.17 19.82 -3.65
CA MET A 1 1.24 19.50 -2.68
C MET A 1 2.44 19.05 -3.49
N ASN A 2 3.51 19.86 -3.47
CA ASN A 2 4.68 19.69 -4.31
C ASN A 2 5.56 18.52 -3.85
N GLY A 3 6.01 17.71 -4.81
CA GLY A 3 7.40 17.28 -4.90
C GLY A 3 7.85 16.22 -3.90
N ILE A 4 7.47 14.97 -4.14
CA ILE A 4 8.32 13.84 -3.81
C ILE A 4 8.46 12.99 -5.07
N VAL A 5 9.30 13.44 -6.01
CA VAL A 5 9.93 12.49 -6.94
C VAL A 5 11.06 11.87 -6.14
N GLN A 6 10.79 10.73 -5.49
CA GLN A 6 11.84 9.91 -4.92
C GLN A 6 12.44 9.09 -6.07
N GLU A 7 13.55 9.56 -6.64
CA GLU A 7 14.39 8.78 -7.58
C GLU A 7 15.14 7.61 -6.89
N SER A 8 14.70 7.16 -5.72
CA SER A 8 15.36 6.07 -5.00
C SER A 8 14.36 5.31 -4.14
N ASP A 9 14.43 3.97 -4.15
CA ASP A 9 13.65 3.03 -3.32
C ASP A 9 13.91 3.17 -1.80
N ARG A 10 14.35 4.35 -1.32
CA ARG A 10 14.86 4.60 0.03
C ARG A 10 14.21 5.82 0.67
N TYR A 11 13.81 5.64 1.93
CA TYR A 11 13.39 6.70 2.84
C TYR A 11 14.59 7.13 3.70
N GLY A 12 15.35 8.12 3.22
CA GLY A 12 16.61 8.51 3.85
C GLY A 12 17.63 7.36 3.82
N VAL A 13 18.14 6.95 4.99
CA VAL A 13 19.10 5.83 5.10
C VAL A 13 18.43 4.45 5.11
N PHE A 14 17.10 4.40 5.13
CA PHE A 14 16.33 3.17 5.29
C PHE A 14 15.64 2.75 3.99
N GLY A 15 15.29 1.46 3.88
CA GLY A 15 14.73 0.88 2.65
C GLY A 15 15.79 0.50 1.63
N GLY A 16 15.39 0.37 0.37
CA GLY A 16 16.16 -0.24 -0.72
C GLY A 16 15.91 -1.73 -0.86
N LYS A 17 16.44 -2.31 -1.93
CA LYS A 17 16.30 -3.74 -2.27
C LYS A 17 17.60 -4.48 -1.95
N TYR A 18 17.62 -5.20 -0.83
CA TYR A 18 18.75 -6.06 -0.42
C TYR A 18 18.42 -7.52 -0.72
N VAL A 19 18.36 -7.87 -2.00
CA VAL A 19 17.94 -9.18 -2.48
C VAL A 19 18.99 -9.79 -3.40
N PRO A 20 18.99 -11.13 -3.60
CA PRO A 20 19.75 -11.75 -4.67
C PRO A 20 19.44 -11.16 -6.04
N GLU A 21 20.45 -11.07 -6.91
CA GLU A 21 20.32 -10.58 -8.29
C GLU A 21 19.21 -11.30 -9.07
N THR A 22 19.02 -12.59 -8.78
CA THR A 22 17.99 -13.42 -9.42
C THR A 22 16.56 -12.95 -9.14
N LEU A 23 16.34 -12.14 -8.11
CA LEU A 23 15.03 -11.58 -7.76
C LEU A 23 14.79 -10.18 -8.33
N VAL A 24 15.83 -9.48 -8.78
CA VAL A 24 15.72 -8.14 -9.35
C VAL A 24 14.67 -8.05 -10.48
N PRO A 25 14.67 -8.93 -11.50
CA PRO A 25 13.69 -8.82 -12.59
C PRO A 25 12.24 -9.02 -12.13
N ALA A 26 12.00 -9.95 -11.21
CA ALA A 26 10.64 -10.20 -10.69
C ALA A 26 10.12 -9.02 -9.86
N LEU A 27 11.00 -8.34 -9.10
CA LEU A 27 10.62 -7.13 -8.36
C LEU A 27 10.32 -5.96 -9.28
N ALA A 28 11.09 -5.79 -10.36
CA ALA A 28 10.84 -4.75 -11.36
C ALA A 28 9.49 -4.96 -12.07
N GLU A 29 9.14 -6.20 -12.41
CA GLU A 29 7.84 -6.56 -12.98
C GLU A 29 6.70 -6.25 -12.01
N LEU A 30 6.85 -6.63 -10.74
CA LEU A 30 5.86 -6.35 -9.70
C LEU A 30 5.63 -4.85 -9.50
N GLU A 31 6.70 -4.05 -9.50
CA GLU A 31 6.61 -2.60 -9.35
C GLU A 31 5.87 -1.94 -10.52
N ALA A 32 6.16 -2.37 -11.75
CA ALA A 32 5.44 -1.91 -12.93
C ALA A 32 3.96 -2.30 -12.85
N GLY A 33 3.66 -3.57 -12.56
CA GLY A 33 2.27 -4.04 -12.44
C GLY A 33 1.50 -3.36 -11.31
N TYR A 34 2.15 -3.05 -10.19
CA TYR A 34 1.56 -2.27 -9.10
C TYR A 34 1.24 -0.83 -9.52
N ALA A 35 2.17 -0.15 -10.21
CA ALA A 35 1.95 1.20 -10.69
C ALA A 35 0.79 1.27 -11.70
N ASP A 36 0.71 0.30 -12.62
CA ASP A 36 -0.37 0.18 -13.58
C ASP A 36 -1.73 -0.04 -12.88
N ALA A 37 -1.79 -0.99 -11.94
CA ALA A 37 -3.00 -1.28 -11.17
C ALA A 37 -3.45 -0.11 -10.29
N GLN A 38 -2.50 0.64 -9.71
CA GLN A 38 -2.80 1.82 -8.90
C GLN A 38 -3.40 2.95 -9.76
N ALA A 39 -2.98 3.07 -11.02
CA ALA A 39 -3.49 4.07 -11.95
C ALA A 39 -4.83 3.67 -12.60
N ASP A 40 -5.21 2.39 -12.55
CA ASP A 40 -6.45 1.86 -13.14
C ASP A 40 -7.67 2.08 -12.20
N PRO A 41 -8.66 2.91 -12.62
CA PRO A 41 -9.88 3.11 -11.84
C PRO A 41 -10.73 1.84 -11.68
N ALA A 42 -10.66 0.90 -12.64
CA ALA A 42 -11.42 -0.36 -12.56
C ALA A 42 -10.90 -1.25 -11.42
N PHE A 43 -9.57 -1.36 -11.30
CA PHE A 43 -8.93 -2.06 -10.18
C PHE A 43 -9.30 -1.45 -8.83
N ALA A 44 -9.27 -0.12 -8.72
CA ALA A 44 -9.65 0.58 -7.50
C ALA A 44 -11.13 0.35 -7.14
N ALA A 45 -12.02 0.32 -8.13
CA ALA A 45 -13.44 0.07 -7.92
C ALA A 45 -13.71 -1.36 -7.42
N GLU A 46 -13.11 -2.36 -8.06
CA GLU A 46 -13.25 -3.76 -7.63
C GLU A 46 -12.69 -3.96 -6.21
N LEU A 47 -11.52 -3.39 -5.90
CA LEU A 47 -10.95 -3.46 -4.57
C LEU A 47 -11.88 -2.82 -3.53
N SER A 48 -12.49 -1.67 -3.82
CA SER A 48 -13.45 -1.02 -2.92
C SER A 48 -14.69 -1.89 -2.70
N GLU A 49 -15.23 -2.48 -3.76
CA GLU A 49 -16.40 -3.37 -3.68
C GLU A 49 -16.11 -4.60 -2.81
N LEU A 50 -14.95 -5.23 -2.98
CA LEU A 50 -14.53 -6.36 -2.16
C LEU A 50 -14.32 -5.95 -0.69
N LEU A 51 -13.73 -4.78 -0.44
CA LEU A 51 -13.54 -4.28 0.90
C LEU A 51 -14.88 -4.06 1.61
N GLU A 52 -15.88 -3.51 0.92
CA GLU A 52 -17.21 -3.24 1.49
C GLU A 52 -18.03 -4.53 1.65
N ASN A 53 -18.19 -5.29 0.57
CA ASN A 53 -19.20 -6.35 0.49
C ASN A 53 -18.67 -7.73 0.93
N TYR A 54 -17.36 -7.95 0.88
CA TYR A 54 -16.75 -9.21 1.27
C TYR A 54 -15.99 -9.10 2.60
N VAL A 55 -15.13 -8.08 2.75
CA VAL A 55 -14.30 -7.91 3.96
C VAL A 55 -15.07 -7.21 5.09
N GLY A 56 -16.09 -6.40 4.77
CA GLY A 56 -16.93 -5.71 5.77
C GLY A 56 -16.35 -4.39 6.27
N ARG A 57 -15.68 -3.62 5.38
CA ARG A 57 -15.23 -2.26 5.65
C ARG A 57 -16.38 -1.25 5.50
N PRO A 58 -16.30 -0.07 6.17
CA PRO A 58 -15.25 0.35 7.09
C PRO A 58 -15.36 -0.35 8.45
N SER A 59 -14.21 -0.62 9.09
CA SER A 59 -14.18 -1.14 10.46
C SER A 59 -14.66 -0.05 11.43
N PRO A 60 -15.56 -0.36 12.39
CA PRO A 60 -16.04 0.63 13.34
C PRO A 60 -14.91 1.10 14.25
N LEU A 61 -14.85 2.40 14.50
CA LEU A 61 -14.02 2.99 15.54
C LEU A 61 -14.86 3.10 16.81
N SER A 62 -14.62 2.20 17.77
CA SER A 62 -15.37 2.16 19.03
C SER A 62 -14.60 2.84 20.15
N GLU A 63 -15.30 3.67 20.93
CA GLU A 63 -14.77 4.19 22.19
C GLU A 63 -14.57 3.05 23.20
N ALA A 64 -13.48 3.12 23.97
CA ALA A 64 -13.17 2.14 25.02
C ALA A 64 -13.07 2.81 26.41
N PRO A 65 -14.20 3.16 27.04
CA PRO A 65 -14.21 4.00 28.25
C PRO A 65 -13.37 3.46 29.40
N ARG A 66 -13.38 2.13 29.60
CA ARG A 66 -12.60 1.46 30.66
C ARG A 66 -11.09 1.57 30.49
N LEU A 67 -10.59 1.80 29.26
CA LEU A 67 -9.16 2.04 29.02
C LEU A 67 -8.78 3.51 29.30
N SER A 68 -9.76 4.40 29.44
CA SER A 68 -9.57 5.83 29.68
C SER A 68 -9.72 6.22 31.16
N GLU A 69 -10.20 5.31 32.01
CA GLU A 69 -10.30 5.50 33.45
C GLU A 69 -8.89 5.53 34.08
N ARG A 70 -8.64 6.45 35.03
CA ARG A 70 -7.34 6.63 35.72
C ARG A 70 -7.26 5.83 37.01
#